data_AF-A0A2T4TF92-F1
#
_entry.id   AF-A0A2T4TF92-F1
#
_cell.length_a   1.000
_cell.length_b   1.000
_cell.length_c   1.000
_cell.angle_alpha   90.00
_cell.angle_beta   90.00
_cell.angle_gamma   90.00
#
_symmetry.space_group_name_H-M   'P 1'
#
loop_
_entity.id
_entity.type
_entity.pdbx_description
1 polymer ?
#
loop_
_entity_poly.entity_id
_entity_poly.type
_entity_poly.pdbx_seq_one_letter_code
_entity_poly.pdbx_strand_id
1 'polypeptide(L)'
;MGEQLDYSFQHYGDFGWSFLFLVPLLIIVVLVLYVIIYLINIGVKNKLLKRGLITILLISLVIPFLRLGLVKSHNRDGSITIPKFQKEIIKSKTKNMSKDEIIDYSIELTAETLKFSDKCSPVTFKKETNAHCVLYAKVLASVCNYAFQVNHIDATAYPVVGDVTFAGINLCSLVSSIFSFNNRLKNFTKDHDFVEIKSPNSDIYVDACIYDLLNVSIKQRN
;
A
#
# COMPACT_ATOMS: atom_id res chain seq x y z
N MET A 1 -12.48 -47.75 22.87
CA MET A 1 -13.45 -47.77 21.76
C MET A 1 -13.07 -46.62 20.84
N GLY A 2 -12.54 -46.94 19.66
CA GLY A 2 -12.03 -45.94 18.73
C GLY A 2 -13.17 -45.26 17.99
N GLU A 3 -13.23 -43.94 18.04
CA GLU A 3 -14.09 -43.13 17.20
C GLU A 3 -13.44 -42.96 15.82
N GLN A 4 -14.16 -43.39 14.81
CA GLN A 4 -13.81 -43.34 13.41
C GLN A 4 -14.07 -41.90 12.92
N LEU A 5 -13.01 -41.15 12.62
CA LEU A 5 -13.11 -39.82 12.02
C LEU A 5 -13.64 -39.96 10.59
N ASP A 6 -14.90 -39.61 10.41
CA ASP A 6 -15.57 -39.53 9.13
C ASP A 6 -15.12 -38.24 8.41
N TYR A 7 -14.08 -38.35 7.58
CA TYR A 7 -13.65 -37.28 6.69
C TYR A 7 -14.64 -37.17 5.53
N SER A 8 -15.70 -36.38 5.72
CA SER A 8 -16.64 -36.05 4.66
C SER A 8 -15.93 -35.19 3.59
N PHE A 9 -15.94 -35.72 2.36
CA PHE A 9 -15.34 -35.17 1.15
C PHE A 9 -16.11 -33.94 0.60
N GLN A 10 -16.42 -32.96 1.45
CA GLN A 10 -17.29 -31.83 1.08
C GLN A 10 -16.55 -30.57 0.61
N HIS A 11 -15.22 -30.61 0.47
CA HIS A 11 -14.40 -29.46 0.06
C HIS A 11 -13.88 -29.47 -1.39
N TYR A 12 -14.28 -30.42 -2.23
CA TYR A 12 -13.84 -30.47 -3.65
C TYR A 12 -14.79 -29.79 -4.65
N GLY A 13 -15.97 -29.32 -4.22
CA GLY A 13 -16.97 -28.70 -5.09
C GLY A 13 -16.49 -27.40 -5.74
N ASP A 14 -15.95 -26.47 -4.96
CA ASP A 14 -15.55 -25.14 -5.46
C ASP A 14 -14.23 -25.14 -6.26
N PHE A 15 -13.40 -26.17 -6.08
CA PHE A 15 -12.14 -26.32 -6.80
C PHE A 15 -12.32 -26.77 -8.25
N GLY A 16 -13.39 -27.54 -8.54
CA GLY A 16 -13.69 -28.04 -9.88
C GLY A 16 -14.23 -26.96 -10.82
N TRP A 17 -15.11 -26.09 -10.33
CA TRP A 17 -15.71 -25.02 -11.13
C TRP A 17 -14.72 -23.91 -11.48
N SER A 18 -13.83 -23.56 -10.55
CA SER A 18 -12.77 -22.57 -10.81
C SER A 18 -11.80 -23.06 -11.91
N PHE A 19 -11.45 -24.35 -11.94
CA PHE A 19 -10.57 -24.94 -12.97
C PHE A 19 -11.21 -24.91 -14.37
N LEU A 20 -12.51 -25.20 -14.46
CA LEU A 20 -13.28 -25.22 -15.72
C LEU A 20 -13.36 -23.86 -16.42
N PHE A 21 -13.26 -22.74 -15.69
CA PHE A 21 -13.28 -21.40 -16.28
C PHE A 21 -11.90 -20.74 -16.37
N LEU A 22 -11.01 -21.00 -15.39
CA LEU A 22 -9.67 -20.41 -15.37
C LEU A 22 -8.77 -20.94 -16.48
N VAL A 23 -8.81 -22.25 -16.75
CA VAL A 23 -7.93 -22.87 -17.76
C VAL A 23 -8.28 -22.39 -19.18
N PRO A 24 -9.56 -22.39 -19.63
CA PRO A 24 -9.90 -21.84 -20.94
C PRO A 24 -9.61 -20.35 -21.06
N LEU A 25 -9.84 -19.57 -20.00
CA LEU A 25 -9.51 -18.14 -20.00
C LEU A 25 -8.01 -17.92 -20.18
N LEU A 26 -7.17 -18.70 -19.50
CA LEU A 26 -5.71 -18.60 -19.61
C LEU A 26 -5.23 -18.99 -21.02
N ILE A 27 -5.83 -20.00 -21.63
CA ILE A 27 -5.58 -20.38 -23.03
C ILE A 27 -5.94 -19.23 -23.99
N ILE A 28 -7.10 -18.58 -23.81
CA ILE A 28 -7.53 -17.44 -24.62
C ILE A 28 -6.52 -16.28 -24.49
N VAL A 29 -6.08 -15.95 -23.28
CA VAL A 29 -5.08 -14.91 -23.04
C VAL A 29 -3.76 -15.22 -23.76
N VAL A 30 -3.28 -16.47 -23.68
CA VAL A 30 -2.06 -16.91 -24.38
C VAL A 30 -2.21 -16.80 -25.89
N LEU A 31 -3.36 -17.20 -26.45
CA LEU A 31 -3.62 -17.09 -27.88
C LEU A 31 -3.66 -15.64 -28.37
N VAL A 32 -4.33 -14.75 -27.62
CA VAL A 32 -4.38 -13.32 -27.93
C VAL A 32 -2.97 -12.72 -27.89
N LEU A 33 -2.17 -13.03 -26.87
CA LEU A 33 -0.78 -12.57 -26.77
C LEU A 33 0.06 -13.06 -27.95
N TYR A 34 -0.09 -14.32 -28.34
CA TYR A 34 0.59 -14.90 -29.49
C TYR A 34 0.25 -14.15 -30.78
N VAL A 35 -1.03 -13.86 -31.01
CA VAL A 35 -1.49 -13.10 -32.18
C VAL A 35 -0.91 -11.68 -32.16
N ILE A 36 -0.91 -10.98 -31.02
CA ILE A 36 -0.34 -9.63 -30.91
C ILE A 36 1.16 -9.64 -31.22
N ILE A 37 1.93 -10.58 -30.65
CA ILE A 37 3.37 -10.73 -30.92
C ILE A 37 3.61 -11.05 -32.39
N TYR A 38 2.78 -11.91 -32.99
CA TYR A 38 2.84 -12.24 -34.41
C TYR A 38 2.60 -11.03 -35.31
N LEU A 39 1.58 -10.21 -34.99
CA LEU A 39 1.28 -8.98 -35.71
C LEU A 39 2.42 -7.95 -35.58
N ILE A 40 3.01 -7.78 -34.41
CA ILE A 40 4.22 -6.94 -34.22
C ILE A 40 5.37 -7.47 -35.07
N ASN A 41 5.53 -8.80 -35.14
CA ASN A 41 6.59 -9.44 -35.92
C ASN A 41 6.46 -9.18 -37.42
N ILE A 42 5.25 -9.10 -37.95
CA ILE A 42 5.00 -8.81 -39.37
C ILE A 42 5.01 -7.31 -39.65
N GLY A 43 4.30 -6.52 -38.85
CA GLY A 43 4.06 -5.10 -39.11
C GLY A 43 5.27 -4.20 -38.85
N VAL A 44 6.16 -4.59 -37.93
CA VAL A 44 7.31 -3.77 -37.53
C VAL A 44 8.61 -4.29 -38.15
N LYS A 45 9.11 -3.58 -39.17
CA LYS A 45 10.39 -3.92 -39.84
C LYS A 45 11.60 -3.58 -38.98
N ASN A 46 11.51 -2.54 -38.15
CA ASN A 46 12.61 -2.13 -37.27
C ASN A 46 12.77 -3.12 -36.11
N LYS A 47 13.92 -3.82 -36.09
CA LYS A 47 14.24 -4.85 -35.10
C LYS A 47 14.30 -4.33 -33.66
N LEU A 48 14.75 -3.08 -33.44
CA LEU A 48 14.81 -2.47 -32.12
C LEU A 48 13.42 -2.08 -31.61
N LEU A 49 12.61 -1.44 -32.46
CA LEU A 49 11.23 -1.07 -32.13
C LEU A 49 10.38 -2.31 -31.80
N LYS A 50 10.52 -3.37 -32.59
CA LYS A 50 9.89 -4.68 -32.37
C LYS A 50 10.23 -5.24 -30.99
N ARG A 51 11.52 -5.25 -30.63
CA ARG A 51 11.97 -5.72 -29.31
C ARG A 51 11.38 -4.85 -28.20
N GLY A 52 11.39 -3.53 -28.36
CA GLY A 52 10.81 -2.61 -27.38
C GLY A 52 9.31 -2.86 -27.12
N LEU A 53 8.52 -3.01 -28.19
CA LEU A 53 7.08 -3.27 -28.08
C LEU A 53 6.76 -4.61 -27.40
N ILE A 54 7.48 -5.68 -27.75
CA ILE A 54 7.33 -6.99 -27.10
C ILE A 54 7.69 -6.89 -25.61
N THR A 55 8.77 -6.19 -25.26
CA THR A 55 9.17 -5.99 -23.86
C THR A 55 8.13 -5.22 -23.06
N ILE A 56 7.57 -4.13 -23.61
CA ILE A 56 6.49 -3.36 -22.94
C ILE A 56 5.26 -4.25 -22.71
N LEU A 57 4.87 -5.03 -23.72
CA LEU A 57 3.74 -5.95 -23.61
C LEU A 57 3.94 -6.97 -22.48
N LEU A 58 5.11 -7.60 -22.41
CA LEU A 58 5.44 -8.57 -21.36
C LEU A 58 5.46 -7.93 -19.97
N ILE A 59 6.04 -6.72 -19.83
CA ILE A 59 6.04 -5.99 -18.56
C ILE A 59 4.60 -5.68 -18.13
N SER A 60 3.76 -5.22 -19.05
CA SER A 60 2.35 -4.91 -18.77
C SER A 60 1.52 -6.10 -18.30
N LEU A 61 1.90 -7.33 -18.68
CA LEU A 61 1.27 -8.56 -18.21
C LEU A 61 1.63 -8.87 -16.75
N VAL A 62 2.83 -8.49 -16.32
CA VAL A 62 3.34 -8.76 -14.97
C VAL A 62 2.89 -7.68 -13.99
N ILE A 63 2.78 -6.42 -14.43
CA ILE A 63 2.39 -5.25 -13.60
C ILE A 63 1.18 -5.50 -12.69
N PRO A 64 0.05 -6.11 -13.14
CA PRO A 64 -1.13 -6.34 -12.29
C PRO A 64 -0.88 -7.29 -11.11
N PHE A 65 0.14 -8.14 -11.22
CA PHE A 65 0.54 -9.08 -10.17
C PHE A 65 1.57 -8.48 -9.20
N LEU A 66 2.10 -7.30 -9.52
CA LEU A 66 3.05 -6.59 -8.68
C LEU A 66 2.26 -5.76 -7.66
N ARG A 67 2.18 -6.25 -6.41
CA ARG A 67 1.56 -5.52 -5.30
C ARG A 67 2.61 -4.77 -4.48
N LEU A 68 2.29 -3.54 -4.11
CA LEU A 68 3.02 -2.84 -3.06
C LEU A 68 2.71 -3.52 -1.71
N GLY A 69 3.73 -3.68 -0.88
CA GLY A 69 3.61 -4.23 0.46
C GLY A 69 4.49 -3.49 1.46
N LEU A 70 4.16 -3.61 2.73
CA LEU A 70 4.88 -3.02 3.86
C LEU A 70 5.40 -4.15 4.74
N VAL A 71 6.68 -4.10 5.08
CA VAL A 71 7.31 -5.08 5.98
C VAL A 71 7.88 -4.31 7.16
N LYS A 72 7.35 -4.57 8.35
CA LYS A 72 7.78 -3.93 9.58
C LYS A 72 9.13 -4.47 10.05
N SER A 73 10.02 -3.57 10.42
CA SER A 73 11.28 -3.87 11.11
C SER A 73 11.13 -3.69 12.63
N HIS A 74 10.78 -2.47 13.07
CA HIS A 74 10.64 -2.14 14.49
C HIS A 74 9.65 -1.00 14.72
N ASN A 75 9.22 -0.82 15.98
CA ASN A 75 8.39 0.32 16.36
C ASN A 75 9.22 1.60 16.36
N ARG A 76 8.58 2.72 16.02
CA ARG A 76 9.16 4.05 16.17
C ARG A 76 8.45 4.80 17.28
N ASP A 77 9.25 5.45 18.14
CA ASP A 77 8.71 6.32 19.15
C ASP A 77 8.34 7.70 18.63
N GLY A 78 7.34 8.27 19.28
CA GLY A 78 6.93 9.66 19.14
C GLY A 78 5.53 9.82 18.58
N SER A 79 4.93 10.93 19.00
CA SER A 79 3.63 11.40 18.54
C SER A 79 3.73 12.90 18.28
N ILE A 80 2.71 13.46 17.65
CA ILE A 80 2.56 14.90 17.56
C ILE A 80 1.38 15.36 18.41
N THR A 81 1.48 16.57 18.95
CA THR A 81 0.35 17.19 19.64
C THR A 81 -0.60 17.77 18.60
N ILE A 82 -1.81 17.21 18.49
CA ILE A 82 -2.86 17.77 17.64
C ILE A 82 -3.39 19.05 18.29
N PRO A 83 -3.36 20.21 17.61
CA PRO A 83 -3.91 21.46 18.13
C PRO A 83 -5.41 21.34 18.44
N LYS A 84 -5.89 22.11 19.43
CA LYS A 84 -7.30 22.06 19.87
C LYS A 84 -8.29 22.27 18.72
N PHE A 85 -8.04 23.23 17.83
CA PHE A 85 -8.94 23.49 16.69
C PHE A 85 -9.08 22.26 15.78
N GLN A 86 -7.96 21.55 15.53
CA GLN A 86 -7.96 20.38 14.67
C GLN A 86 -8.63 19.19 15.36
N LYS A 87 -8.46 19.05 16.69
CA LYS A 87 -9.17 18.06 17.49
C LYS A 87 -10.69 18.21 17.38
N GLU A 88 -11.23 19.42 17.37
CA GLU A 88 -12.67 19.64 17.19
C GLU A 88 -13.12 19.26 15.76
N ILE A 89 -12.32 19.58 14.75
CA ILE A 89 -12.61 19.20 13.35
C ILE A 89 -12.62 17.67 13.20
N ILE A 90 -11.59 16.98 13.70
CA ILE A 90 -11.51 15.51 13.64
C ILE A 90 -12.70 14.88 14.36
N LYS A 91 -13.01 15.34 15.58
CA LYS A 91 -14.14 14.83 16.36
C LYS A 91 -15.48 15.00 15.64
N SER A 92 -15.69 16.16 15.00
CA SER A 92 -16.91 16.44 14.23
C SER A 92 -17.00 15.57 12.98
N LYS A 93 -15.93 15.51 12.18
CA LYS A 93 -15.91 14.77 10.90
C LYS A 93 -15.94 13.27 11.06
N THR A 94 -15.34 12.73 12.13
CA THR A 94 -15.24 11.27 12.34
C THR A 94 -16.40 10.68 13.12
N LYS A 95 -17.39 11.49 13.52
CA LYS A 95 -18.49 11.04 14.37
C LYS A 95 -19.22 9.86 13.73
N ASN A 96 -19.30 8.76 14.47
CA ASN A 96 -19.96 7.50 14.06
C ASN A 96 -19.30 6.79 12.87
N MET A 97 -18.08 7.19 12.47
CA MET A 97 -17.32 6.44 11.47
C MET A 97 -16.85 5.11 12.05
N SER A 98 -16.83 4.09 11.20
CA SER A 98 -16.18 2.81 11.47
C SER A 98 -14.65 2.94 11.52
N LYS A 99 -13.98 1.87 11.96
CA LYS A 99 -12.52 1.81 12.01
C LYS A 99 -11.90 2.12 10.64
N ASP A 100 -12.42 1.51 9.58
CA ASP A 100 -11.85 1.65 8.23
C ASP A 100 -12.08 3.06 7.65
N GLU A 101 -13.23 3.67 7.93
CA GLU A 101 -13.53 5.06 7.55
C GLU A 101 -12.65 6.06 8.29
N ILE A 102 -12.38 5.83 9.59
CA ILE A 102 -11.44 6.67 10.35
C ILE A 102 -10.03 6.55 9.79
N ILE A 103 -9.61 5.35 9.37
CA ILE A 103 -8.31 5.14 8.73
C ILE A 103 -8.21 5.95 7.43
N ASP A 104 -9.22 5.85 6.55
CA ASP A 104 -9.25 6.59 5.28
C ASP A 104 -9.21 8.10 5.52
N TYR A 105 -10.08 8.60 6.40
CA TYR A 105 -10.08 10.00 6.80
C TYR A 105 -8.72 10.47 7.32
N SER A 106 -8.06 9.64 8.14
CA SER A 106 -6.77 9.99 8.74
C SER A 106 -5.64 10.01 7.71
N ILE A 107 -5.67 9.10 6.74
CA ILE A 107 -4.75 9.07 5.60
C ILE A 107 -4.91 10.35 4.76
N GLU A 108 -6.14 10.64 4.35
CA GLU A 108 -6.48 11.83 3.56
C GLU A 108 -6.06 13.11 4.29
N LEU A 109 -6.48 13.29 5.54
CA LEU A 109 -6.13 14.46 6.33
C LEU A 109 -4.61 14.61 6.48
N THR A 110 -3.87 13.51 6.67
CA THR A 110 -2.41 13.56 6.78
C THR A 110 -1.78 14.00 5.47
N ALA A 111 -2.24 13.48 4.33
CA ALA A 111 -1.77 13.84 3.01
C ALA A 111 -2.15 15.28 2.61
N GLU A 112 -3.29 15.80 3.06
CA GLU A 112 -3.64 17.22 2.90
C GLU A 112 -2.82 18.16 3.80
N THR A 113 -2.36 17.65 4.94
CA THR A 113 -1.60 18.43 5.93
C THR A 113 -0.12 18.53 5.58
N LEU A 114 0.41 17.53 4.87
CA LEU A 114 1.84 17.35 4.66
C LEU A 114 2.19 17.27 3.19
N LYS A 115 3.42 17.62 2.86
CA LYS A 115 4.01 17.41 1.54
C LYS A 115 5.37 16.77 1.65
N PHE A 116 5.58 15.68 0.91
CA PHE A 116 6.83 14.95 0.99
C PHE A 116 8.01 15.81 0.54
N SER A 117 9.02 15.96 1.38
CA SER A 117 10.19 16.81 1.11
C SER A 117 11.40 16.34 1.92
N ASP A 118 12.60 16.62 1.41
CA ASP A 118 13.86 16.40 2.14
C ASP A 118 14.10 17.41 3.28
N LYS A 119 13.21 18.39 3.45
CA LYS A 119 13.28 19.40 4.51
C LYS A 119 11.99 19.36 5.34
N CYS A 120 12.12 19.16 6.66
CA CYS A 120 10.98 19.20 7.58
C CYS A 120 10.72 20.60 8.12
N SER A 121 9.42 20.91 8.25
CA SER A 121 8.92 22.08 8.97
C SER A 121 7.95 21.64 10.09
N PRO A 122 7.73 22.46 11.13
CA PRO A 122 6.77 22.15 12.18
C PRO A 122 5.34 22.04 11.65
N VAL A 123 4.63 20.96 12.03
CA VAL A 123 3.24 20.72 11.62
C VAL A 123 2.30 21.72 12.28
N THR A 124 1.47 22.39 11.47
CA THR A 124 0.53 23.41 11.98
C THR A 124 -0.94 23.06 11.77
N PHE A 125 -1.27 22.12 10.88
CA PHE A 125 -2.64 21.82 10.42
C PHE A 125 -3.41 23.02 9.82
N LYS A 126 -2.76 24.17 9.63
CA LYS A 126 -3.37 25.36 9.00
C LYS A 126 -3.01 25.47 7.53
N LYS A 127 -1.88 24.88 7.14
CA LYS A 127 -1.39 24.81 5.77
C LYS A 127 -0.54 23.56 5.59
N GLU A 128 -0.42 23.16 4.35
CA GLU A 128 0.50 22.12 3.92
C GLU A 128 1.92 22.39 4.44
N THR A 129 2.55 21.37 5.01
CA THR A 129 3.86 21.47 5.66
C THR A 129 4.82 20.44 5.07
N ASN A 130 6.02 20.87 4.71
CA ASN A 130 7.05 19.97 4.20
C ASN A 130 7.48 18.96 5.28
N ALA A 131 7.56 17.68 4.90
CA ALA A 131 7.76 16.57 5.84
C ALA A 131 8.44 15.36 5.19
N HIS A 132 9.20 14.60 5.98
CA HIS A 132 9.65 13.25 5.64
C HIS A 132 8.63 12.19 6.10
N CYS A 133 8.78 10.94 5.63
CA CYS A 133 7.95 9.78 6.02
C CYS A 133 7.76 9.64 7.54
N VAL A 134 8.79 9.96 8.32
CA VAL A 134 8.74 9.96 9.79
C VAL A 134 7.63 10.83 10.35
N LEU A 135 7.48 12.03 9.81
CA LEU A 135 6.49 12.99 10.27
C LEU A 135 5.09 12.61 9.75
N TYR A 136 5.00 11.99 8.56
CA TYR A 136 3.75 11.38 8.08
C TYR A 136 3.27 10.29 9.05
N ALA A 137 4.12 9.32 9.40
CA ALA A 137 3.75 8.24 10.30
C ALA A 137 3.31 8.76 11.67
N LYS A 138 4.01 9.75 12.24
CA LYS A 138 3.66 10.36 13.52
C LYS A 138 2.35 11.14 13.48
N VAL A 139 2.11 11.90 12.40
CA VAL A 139 0.86 12.65 12.20
C VAL A 139 -0.31 11.67 12.04
N LEU A 140 -0.18 10.71 11.14
CA LEU A 140 -1.19 9.70 10.87
C LEU A 140 -1.55 8.92 12.14
N ALA A 141 -0.57 8.41 12.88
CA ALA A 141 -0.82 7.66 14.12
C ALA A 141 -1.52 8.54 15.18
N SER A 142 -1.12 9.80 15.31
CA SER A 142 -1.74 10.72 16.27
C SER A 142 -3.19 11.03 15.90
N VAL A 143 -3.48 11.25 14.61
CA VAL A 143 -4.83 11.52 14.09
C VAL A 143 -5.72 10.29 14.28
N CYS A 144 -5.25 9.11 13.87
CA CYS A 144 -5.95 7.83 14.06
C CYS A 144 -6.30 7.63 15.55
N ASN A 145 -5.32 7.73 16.44
CA ASN A 145 -5.53 7.49 17.87
C ASN A 145 -6.54 8.45 18.49
N TYR A 146 -6.47 9.73 18.14
CA TYR A 146 -7.45 10.69 18.63
C TYR A 146 -8.86 10.39 18.09
N ALA A 147 -8.98 10.05 16.80
CA ALA A 147 -10.26 9.70 16.19
C ALA A 147 -10.86 8.40 16.76
N PHE A 148 -10.05 7.35 16.96
CA PHE A 148 -10.47 6.11 17.63
C PHE A 148 -10.94 6.38 19.05
N GLN A 149 -10.19 7.20 19.82
CA GLN A 149 -10.55 7.55 21.18
C GLN A 149 -11.92 8.23 21.27
N VAL A 150 -12.19 9.24 20.43
CA VAL A 150 -13.46 10.00 20.48
C VAL A 150 -14.65 9.23 19.91
N ASN A 151 -14.40 8.17 19.13
CA ASN A 151 -15.44 7.28 18.60
C ASN A 151 -15.53 5.94 19.35
N HIS A 152 -14.80 5.78 20.45
CA HIS A 152 -14.80 4.56 21.28
C HIS A 152 -14.44 3.30 20.48
N ILE A 153 -13.51 3.40 19.52
CA ILE A 153 -13.00 2.27 18.76
C ILE A 153 -11.82 1.65 19.50
N ASP A 154 -11.88 0.34 19.75
CA ASP A 154 -10.78 -0.44 20.31
C ASP A 154 -9.71 -0.72 19.25
N ALA A 155 -8.88 0.28 18.99
CA ALA A 155 -7.73 0.21 18.12
C ALA A 155 -6.65 1.21 18.55
N THR A 156 -5.39 0.89 18.30
CA THR A 156 -4.26 1.80 18.55
C THR A 156 -3.30 1.81 17.37
N ALA A 157 -2.94 3.00 16.91
CA ALA A 157 -2.02 3.26 15.82
C ALA A 157 -0.62 3.57 16.36
N TYR A 158 0.40 2.93 15.79
CA TYR A 158 1.80 3.09 16.14
C TYR A 158 2.60 3.48 14.91
N PRO A 159 3.46 4.51 14.97
CA PRO A 159 4.45 4.72 13.93
C PRO A 159 5.47 3.57 13.98
N VAL A 160 5.85 3.06 12.82
CA VAL A 160 6.78 1.95 12.67
C VAL A 160 7.76 2.22 11.54
N VAL A 161 8.94 1.61 11.64
CA VAL A 161 9.97 1.64 10.60
C VAL A 161 9.93 0.32 9.85
N GLY A 162 10.11 0.37 8.54
CA GLY A 162 10.30 -0.82 7.74
C GLY A 162 10.60 -0.52 6.28
N ASP A 163 10.21 -1.45 5.42
CA ASP A 163 10.48 -1.42 3.99
C ASP A 163 9.20 -1.41 3.17
N VAL A 164 9.24 -0.65 2.07
CA VAL A 164 8.25 -0.77 0.99
C VAL A 164 8.75 -1.85 0.04
N THR A 165 7.94 -2.87 -0.17
CA THR A 165 8.20 -3.94 -1.12
C THR A 165 7.30 -3.79 -2.34
N PHE A 166 7.80 -4.18 -3.51
CA PHE A 166 7.02 -4.32 -4.73
C PHE A 166 7.18 -5.74 -5.22
N ALA A 167 6.10 -6.51 -5.18
CA ALA A 167 6.11 -7.95 -5.46
C ALA A 167 7.11 -8.75 -4.60
N GLY A 168 7.24 -8.38 -3.32
CA GLY A 168 8.19 -9.01 -2.39
C GLY A 168 9.65 -8.58 -2.59
N ILE A 169 9.96 -7.80 -3.63
CA ILE A 169 11.27 -7.20 -3.82
C ILE A 169 11.32 -5.90 -3.02
N ASN A 170 12.32 -5.76 -2.16
CA ASN A 170 12.55 -4.53 -1.41
C ASN A 170 12.87 -3.38 -2.40
N LEU A 171 11.94 -2.41 -2.54
CA LEU A 171 12.11 -1.24 -3.41
C LEU A 171 13.26 -0.34 -2.90
N CYS A 172 13.51 -0.33 -1.60
CA CYS A 172 14.66 0.34 -0.97
C CYS A 172 15.98 -0.15 -1.54
N SER A 173 16.13 -1.46 -1.65
CA SER A 173 17.31 -2.05 -2.27
C SER A 173 17.37 -1.76 -3.77
N LEU A 174 16.24 -1.92 -4.49
CA LEU A 174 16.19 -1.79 -5.96
C LEU A 174 16.44 -0.35 -6.44
N VAL A 175 15.81 0.65 -5.83
CA VAL A 175 15.95 2.08 -6.19
C VAL A 175 17.37 2.56 -5.91
N SER A 176 17.98 2.10 -4.81
CA SER A 176 19.39 2.42 -4.51
C SER A 176 20.36 1.88 -5.57
N SER A 177 20.02 0.76 -6.24
CA SER A 177 20.84 0.10 -7.24
C SER A 177 20.58 0.55 -8.70
N ILE A 178 19.36 0.97 -9.05
CA ILE A 178 18.96 1.24 -10.44
C ILE A 178 18.75 2.74 -10.72
N PHE A 179 18.24 3.50 -9.76
CA PHE A 179 17.80 4.89 -9.95
C PHE A 179 18.67 5.90 -9.20
N SER A 180 19.98 5.88 -9.46
CA SER A 180 20.91 6.92 -8.97
C SER A 180 20.65 8.33 -9.54
N PHE A 181 19.61 8.52 -10.35
CA PHE A 181 19.29 9.77 -11.04
C PHE A 181 18.28 10.69 -10.31
N ASN A 182 17.65 10.25 -9.21
CA ASN A 182 16.71 11.11 -8.46
C ASN A 182 16.86 10.96 -6.93
N ASN A 183 17.49 11.96 -6.30
CA ASN A 183 17.77 11.97 -4.86
C ASN A 183 16.50 11.86 -3.98
N ARG A 184 15.35 12.34 -4.48
CA ARG A 184 14.08 12.34 -3.74
C ARG A 184 13.50 10.93 -3.56
N LEU A 185 13.65 10.06 -4.57
CA LEU A 185 13.25 8.65 -4.47
C LEU A 185 14.21 7.83 -3.62
N LYS A 186 15.52 8.13 -3.69
CA LYS A 186 16.54 7.41 -2.91
C LYS A 186 16.36 7.54 -1.40
N ASN A 187 15.93 8.70 -0.91
CA ASN A 187 15.66 8.92 0.51
C ASN A 187 14.34 8.30 0.98
N PHE A 188 13.34 8.20 0.10
CA PHE A 188 12.07 7.53 0.38
C PHE A 188 12.24 6.01 0.59
N THR A 189 13.26 5.43 -0.02
CA THR A 189 13.47 3.99 -0.08
C THR A 189 14.76 3.57 0.63
N LYS A 190 15.02 3.99 1.87
CA LYS A 190 16.20 3.53 2.62
C LYS A 190 15.81 2.93 3.97
N ASP A 191 14.98 3.69 4.69
CA ASP A 191 14.15 3.25 5.80
C ASP A 191 12.82 4.01 5.62
N HIS A 192 11.70 3.30 5.50
CA HIS A 192 10.41 3.93 5.26
C HIS A 192 9.52 3.81 6.49
N ASP A 193 8.98 4.93 6.93
CA ASP A 193 8.11 5.00 8.09
C ASP A 193 6.64 4.96 7.67
N PHE A 194 5.89 4.05 8.28
CA PHE A 194 4.46 3.88 8.08
C PHE A 194 3.77 3.65 9.43
N VAL A 195 2.48 3.29 9.43
CA VAL A 195 1.71 3.10 10.66
C VAL A 195 1.17 1.68 10.73
N GLU A 196 1.36 1.04 11.89
CA GLU A 196 0.70 -0.19 12.28
C GLU A 196 -0.51 0.14 13.17
N ILE A 197 -1.69 -0.31 12.76
CA ILE A 197 -2.92 -0.20 13.54
C ILE A 197 -3.25 -1.56 14.11
N LYS A 198 -3.13 -1.66 15.43
CA LYS A 198 -3.50 -2.85 16.19
C LYS A 198 -4.95 -2.78 16.60
N SER A 199 -5.67 -3.87 16.40
CA SER A 199 -7.04 -4.05 16.89
C SER A 199 -7.25 -5.53 17.26
N PRO A 200 -8.22 -5.88 18.12
CA PRO A 200 -8.40 -7.26 18.59
C PRO A 200 -8.48 -8.32 17.49
N ASN A 201 -8.95 -7.93 16.30
CA ASN A 201 -9.25 -8.86 15.20
C ASN A 201 -8.22 -8.85 14.07
N SER A 202 -7.34 -7.84 14.00
CA SER A 202 -6.39 -7.70 12.90
C SER A 202 -5.40 -6.57 13.14
N ASP A 203 -4.16 -6.77 12.72
CA ASP A 203 -3.18 -5.71 12.57
C ASP A 203 -3.18 -5.23 11.10
N ILE A 204 -3.17 -3.92 10.89
CA ILE A 204 -3.22 -3.31 9.55
C ILE A 204 -2.06 -2.33 9.40
N TYR A 205 -1.33 -2.44 8.30
CA TYR A 205 -0.33 -1.46 7.88
C TYR A 205 -0.92 -0.45 6.91
N VAL A 206 -0.70 0.83 7.21
CA VAL A 206 -1.20 1.96 6.43
C VAL A 206 -0.16 3.04 6.26
N ASP A 207 -0.26 3.79 5.17
CA ASP A 207 0.78 4.74 4.77
C ASP A 207 0.22 5.96 4.01
N ALA A 208 0.23 7.12 4.67
CA ALA A 208 -0.18 8.37 4.06
C ALA A 208 0.89 8.99 3.15
N CYS A 209 2.16 8.61 3.29
CA CYS A 209 3.24 9.14 2.45
C CYS A 209 3.21 8.50 1.05
N ILE A 210 2.93 7.20 0.98
CA ILE A 210 2.63 6.53 -0.29
C ILE A 210 1.38 7.11 -0.95
N TYR A 211 0.33 7.37 -0.15
CA TYR A 211 -0.89 7.99 -0.67
C TYR A 211 -0.62 9.38 -1.26
N ASP A 212 0.14 10.25 -0.58
CA ASP A 212 0.53 11.56 -1.13
C ASP A 212 1.34 11.45 -2.44
N LEU A 213 2.32 10.53 -2.50
CA LEU A 213 3.20 10.42 -3.66
C LEU A 213 2.58 9.73 -4.88
N LEU A 214 1.74 8.73 -4.65
CA LEU A 214 1.24 7.84 -5.70
C LEU A 214 -0.28 7.87 -5.87
N ASN A 215 -1.00 8.54 -4.96
CA ASN A 215 -2.46 8.51 -4.88
C ASN A 215 -3.03 7.08 -4.76
N VAL A 216 -2.29 6.21 -4.06
CA VAL A 216 -2.65 4.81 -3.80
C VAL A 216 -2.72 4.59 -2.30
N SER A 217 -3.89 4.16 -1.81
CA SER A 217 -4.08 3.79 -0.40
C SER A 217 -3.61 2.35 -0.18
N ILE A 218 -2.67 2.15 0.73
CA ILE A 218 -2.22 0.82 1.17
C ILE A 218 -2.87 0.51 2.51
N LYS A 219 -3.63 -0.59 2.55
CA LYS A 219 -4.16 -1.22 3.77
C LYS A 219 -3.80 -2.69 3.76
N GLN A 220 -2.59 -3.01 4.20
CA GLN A 220 -2.12 -4.40 4.24
C GLN A 220 -2.48 -5.01 5.58
N ARG A 221 -3.24 -6.11 5.58
CA ARG A 221 -3.44 -6.91 6.80
C ARG A 221 -2.16 -7.70 7.06
N ASN A 222 -1.68 -7.64 8.31
CA ASN A 222 -0.57 -8.46 8.79
C ASN A 222 -1.11 -9.73 9.45
#